data_AF-A0A957P5C5-F1
#
_entry.id   AF-A0A957P5C5-F1
#
_cell.length_a   1.000
_cell.length_b   1.000
_cell.length_c   1.000
_cell.angle_alpha   90.00
_cell.angle_beta   90.00
_cell.angle_gamma   90.00
#
_symmetry.space_group_name_H-M   'P 1'
#
loop_
_entity.id
_entity.type
_entity.pdbx_description
1 polymer ?
#
loop_
_entity_poly.entity_id
_entity_poly.type
_entity_poly.pdbx_seq_one_letter_code
_entity_poly.pdbx_strand_id
1 'polypeptide(L)' 'AAIGIHGRTLEQGYGGAADWAQIGRAVELACGSGIPILGNGDVASL' A
#
# COMPACT_ATOMS: atom_id res chain seq x y z
N ALA A 1 12.01 10.48 5.22
CA ALA A 1 11.52 9.91 3.95
C ALA A 1 10.34 8.99 4.25
N ALA A 2 9.45 8.75 3.29
CA ALA A 2 8.32 7.81 3.41
C ALA A 2 8.09 7.13 2.06
N ILE A 3 7.41 5.98 2.08
CA ILE A 3 7.04 5.23 0.87
C ILE A 3 5.52 5.14 0.79
N GLY A 4 4.95 5.62 -0.31
CA GLY A 4 3.54 5.43 -0.64
C GLY A 4 3.34 4.17 -1.48
N ILE A 5 2.36 3.34 -1.12
CA ILE A 5 2.01 2.13 -1.87
C ILE A 5 0.52 2.17 -2.19
N HIS A 6 0.20 2.16 -3.49
CA HIS A 6 -1.17 1.87 -3.93
C HIS A 6 -1.33 0.35 -4.04
N GLY A 7 -2.41 -0.21 -3.49
CA GLY A 7 -2.64 -1.66 -3.44
C GLY A 7 -2.97 -2.31 -4.79
N ARG A 8 -2.58 -1.72 -5.93
CA ARG A 8 -2.79 -2.28 -7.26
C ARG A 8 -1.49 -2.32 -8.04
N THR A 9 -1.40 -3.27 -8.95
CA THR A 9 -0.38 -3.30 -9.98
C THR A 9 -0.67 -2.25 -11.05
N LEU A 10 0.35 -1.95 -11.86
CA LEU A 10 0.17 -1.10 -13.04
C LEU A 10 -0.84 -1.68 -14.03
N GLU A 11 -0.86 -3.00 -14.22
CA GLU A 11 -1.79 -3.69 -15.13
C GLU A 11 -3.25 -3.55 -14.69
N GLN A 12 -3.51 -3.63 -13.38
CA GLN A 12 -4.85 -3.44 -12.84
C GLN A 12 -5.36 -2.00 -13.05
N GLY A 13 -4.47 -1.01 -12.98
CA GLY A 13 -4.84 0.41 -13.10
C GLY A 13 -5.89 0.79 -12.05
N TYR A 14 -7.10 1.13 -12.50
CA TYR A 14 -8.26 1.41 -11.63
C TYR A 14 -9.27 0.26 -11.55
N GLY A 15 -9.01 -0.87 -12.23
CA GLY A 15 -9.83 -2.06 -12.18
C GLY A 15 -9.62 -2.85 -10.89
N GLY A 16 -10.58 -3.72 -10.56
CA GLY A 16 -10.54 -4.57 -9.37
C GLY A 16 -10.52 -3.79 -8.06
N ALA A 17 -10.07 -4.43 -6.99
CA ALA A 17 -9.93 -3.85 -5.66
C ALA A 17 -8.45 -3.77 -5.26
N ALA A 18 -8.09 -2.74 -4.49
CA ALA A 18 -6.77 -2.62 -3.89
C ALA A 18 -6.53 -3.77 -2.89
N ASP A 19 -5.40 -4.45 -3.03
CA ASP A 19 -4.93 -5.50 -2.12
C ASP A 19 -4.14 -4.91 -0.94
N TRP A 20 -4.84 -4.73 0.17
CA TRP A 20 -4.25 -4.23 1.42
C TRP A 20 -3.35 -5.25 2.13
N ALA A 21 -3.45 -6.56 1.80
CA ALA A 21 -2.56 -7.56 2.38
C ALA A 21 -1.12 -7.41 1.86
N GLN A 22 -0.93 -7.00 0.60
CA GLN A 22 0.40 -6.68 0.08
C GLN A 22 1.01 -5.45 0.76
N ILE A 23 0.18 -4.44 1.07
CA ILE A 23 0.64 -3.26 1.84
C ILE A 23 1.09 -3.70 3.24
N GLY A 24 0.32 -4.57 3.92
CA GLY A 24 0.69 -5.15 5.21
C GLY A 24 2.04 -5.89 5.16
N ARG A 25 2.25 -6.70 4.12
CA ARG A 25 3.54 -7.39 3.90
C ARG A 25 4.70 -6.42 3.72
N ALA A 26 4.50 -5.30 3.03
CA ALA A 26 5.52 -4.26 2.91
C ALA A 26 5.85 -3.60 4.25
N VAL A 27 4.86 -3.40 5.13
CA VAL A 27 5.07 -2.91 6.50
C VAL A 27 5.93 -3.89 7.31
N GLU A 28 5.62 -5.19 7.25
CA GLU A 28 6.41 -6.23 7.94
C GLU A 28 7.87 -6.22 7.48
N LEU A 29 8.10 -6.12 6.16
CA LEU A 29 9.45 -6.05 5.58
C LEU A 29 10.20 -4.76 5.96
N ALA A 30 9.49 -3.64 6.07
CA ALA A 30 10.06 -2.35 6.44
C ALA A 30 10.27 -2.20 7.96
N CYS A 31 9.83 -3.16 8.78
CA CYS A 31 9.94 -3.09 10.23
C CYS A 31 11.41 -2.90 10.66
N GLY A 32 11.65 -1.88 11.52
CA GLY A 32 12.99 -1.51 11.98
C GLY A 32 13.76 -0.55 11.06
N SER A 33 13.26 -0.25 9.86
CA SER A 33 13.91 0.74 8.96
C SER A 33 13.74 2.19 9.40
N GLY A 34 12.75 2.49 10.24
CA GLY A 34 12.34 3.86 10.60
C GLY A 34 11.64 4.62 9.46
N ILE A 35 11.37 3.98 8.32
CA ILE A 35 10.68 4.56 7.17
C ILE A 35 9.18 4.25 7.27
N PRO A 36 8.29 5.26 7.33
CA PRO A 36 6.86 5.05 7.30
C PRO A 36 6.38 4.52 5.93
N ILE A 37 5.44 3.58 5.97
CA ILE A 37 4.68 3.13 4.80
C ILE A 37 3.30 3.76 4.84
N LEU A 38 2.91 4.42 3.74
CA LEU A 38 1.58 5.02 3.56
C LEU A 38 0.79 4.18 2.56
N GLY A 39 -0.20 3.43 3.04
CA GLY A 39 -1.09 2.63 2.21
C GLY A 39 -2.16 3.49 1.51
N ASN A 40 -2.45 3.18 0.26
CA ASN A 40 -3.45 3.86 -0.55
C ASN A 40 -4.25 2.88 -1.43
N GLY A 41 -5.49 3.23 -1.73
CA GLY A 41 -6.37 2.48 -2.62
C GLY A 41 -7.72 2.20 -1.97
N ASP A 42 -8.79 2.61 -2.65
CA ASP A 42 -10.19 2.33 -2.29
C ASP A 42 -10.63 2.83 -0.90
N VAL A 43 -9.95 3.83 -0.36
CA VAL A 43 -10.39 4.58 0.83
C VAL A 43 -11.53 5.52 0.42
N ALA A 44 -12.75 5.23 0.83
CA ALA A 44 -13.95 6.02 0.48
C ALA A 44 -14.38 7.02 1.56
N SER A 45 -13.94 6.83 2.79
CA SER A 45 -14.20 7.71 3.93
C SER A 45 -13.05 7.64 4.94
N LEU A 46 -13.05 8.59 5.87
CA LEU A 46 -12.18 8.58 7.06
C LEU A 46 -12.78 7.72 8.18
#